data_AF-A0A7Y5W6S7-F1
#
_entry.id   AF-A0A7Y5W6S7-F1
#
_cell.length_a   1.000
_cell.length_b   1.000
_cell.length_c   1.000
_cell.angle_alpha   90.00
_cell.angle_beta   90.00
_cell.angle_gamma   90.00
#
_symmetry.space_group_name_H-M   'P 1'
#
loop_
_entity.id
_entity.type
_entity.pdbx_description
1 polymer ?
#
loop_
_entity_poly.entity_id
_entity_poly.type
_entity_poly.pdbx_seq_one_letter_code
_entity_poly.pdbx_strand_id
1 'polypeptide(L)'
;KPGPSPQAAPVAAASPGWPVFRGNPQATGTAPCELAPQLEMLWTFSTEHDNFENAVAIVDGTVYAGSLGGNLYAIDLAGGTEKWRSFTKLGFTAAPAVHGGSVYLGDAEGRFYCLDTVAGKPKW
;
A
#
# COMPACT_ATOMS: atom_id res chain seq x y z
N LYS A 1 -20.60 -46.38 7.59
CA LYS A 1 -20.66 -44.91 7.50
C LYS A 1 -19.34 -44.43 6.91
N PRO A 2 -19.31 -43.82 5.72
CA PRO A 2 -18.10 -43.19 5.21
C PRO A 2 -17.76 -41.99 6.11
N GLY A 3 -16.50 -41.88 6.54
CA GLY A 3 -16.01 -40.74 7.31
C GLY A 3 -16.02 -39.46 6.48
N PRO A 4 -15.99 -38.28 7.13
CA PRO A 4 -16.01 -37.01 6.42
C PRO A 4 -14.77 -36.91 5.52
N SER A 5 -14.99 -36.57 4.25
CA SER A 5 -13.94 -36.21 3.31
C SER A 5 -13.16 -35.01 3.84
N PRO A 6 -11.83 -34.94 3.63
CA PRO A 6 -11.06 -33.77 4.02
C PRO A 6 -11.57 -32.55 3.26
N GLN A 7 -12.10 -31.58 4.01
CA GLN A 7 -12.57 -30.32 3.47
C GLN A 7 -11.34 -29.55 2.96
N ALA A 8 -11.31 -29.23 1.68
CA ALA A 8 -10.26 -28.40 1.11
C ALA A 8 -10.19 -27.08 1.87
N ALA A 9 -8.97 -26.67 2.26
CA ALA A 9 -8.76 -25.36 2.86
C ALA A 9 -9.32 -24.28 1.91
N PRO A 10 -10.00 -23.24 2.43
CA PRO A 10 -10.49 -22.17 1.59
C PRO A 10 -9.30 -21.53 0.87
N VAL A 11 -9.35 -21.52 -0.47
CA VAL A 11 -8.44 -20.72 -1.28
C VAL A 11 -8.66 -19.28 -0.84
N ALA A 12 -7.64 -18.65 -0.24
CA ALA A 12 -7.74 -17.28 0.23
C ALA A 12 -8.29 -16.40 -0.92
N ALA A 13 -9.49 -15.87 -0.75
CA ALA A 13 -10.04 -14.90 -1.68
C ALA A 13 -9.01 -13.76 -1.79
N ALA A 14 -8.70 -13.32 -3.02
CA ALA A 14 -7.78 -12.22 -3.25
C ALA A 14 -8.21 -11.04 -2.37
N SER A 15 -7.40 -10.68 -1.38
CA SER A 15 -7.71 -9.60 -0.46
C SER A 15 -8.03 -8.35 -1.29
N PRO A 16 -9.19 -7.72 -1.11
CA PRO A 16 -9.48 -6.48 -1.79
C PRO A 16 -8.36 -5.51 -1.42
N GLY A 17 -7.71 -4.92 -2.43
CA GLY A 17 -6.66 -3.93 -2.20
C GLY A 17 -7.17 -2.76 -1.35
N TRP A 18 -6.25 -1.90 -0.94
CA TRP A 18 -6.53 -0.65 -0.25
C TRP A 18 -6.06 0.53 -1.13
N PRO A 19 -6.67 0.76 -2.31
CA PRO A 19 -6.12 1.66 -3.33
C PRO A 19 -6.13 3.14 -2.96
N VAL A 20 -6.87 3.56 -1.93
CA VAL A 20 -7.03 4.96 -1.55
C VAL A 20 -7.20 5.08 -0.05
N PHE A 21 -7.01 6.28 0.50
CA PHE A 21 -7.31 6.58 1.89
C PHE A 21 -8.71 6.07 2.29
N ARG A 22 -8.78 5.37 3.42
CA ARG A 22 -9.98 4.65 3.89
C ARG A 22 -10.51 3.55 2.96
N GLY A 23 -9.63 2.98 2.15
CA GLY A 23 -9.77 1.67 1.50
C GLY A 23 -10.56 1.65 0.20
N ASN A 24 -11.53 2.54 -0.01
CA ASN A 24 -12.35 2.56 -1.21
C ASN A 24 -12.87 3.97 -1.53
N PRO A 25 -13.46 4.20 -2.72
CA PRO A 25 -14.00 5.50 -3.12
C PRO A 25 -15.11 6.05 -2.19
N GLN A 26 -15.77 5.19 -1.42
CA GLN A 26 -16.78 5.59 -0.42
C GLN A 26 -16.16 5.93 0.94
N ALA A 27 -14.83 5.78 1.08
CA ALA A 27 -14.06 6.07 2.28
C ALA A 27 -14.58 5.37 3.55
N THR A 28 -15.05 4.13 3.43
CA THR A 28 -15.66 3.42 4.58
C THR A 28 -14.64 3.12 5.68
N GLY A 29 -13.38 2.85 5.33
CA GLY A 29 -12.33 2.46 6.27
C GLY A 29 -12.51 1.05 6.84
N THR A 30 -13.13 0.15 6.08
CA THR A 30 -13.42 -1.23 6.51
C THR A 30 -12.77 -2.24 5.58
N ALA A 31 -12.04 -3.19 6.14
CA ALA A 31 -11.59 -4.39 5.42
C ALA A 31 -12.61 -5.52 5.65
N PRO A 32 -13.08 -6.22 4.61
CA PRO A 32 -14.00 -7.34 4.75
C PRO A 32 -13.24 -8.64 5.10
N CYS A 33 -12.34 -8.58 6.07
CA CYS A 33 -11.60 -9.74 6.57
C CYS A 33 -11.76 -9.88 8.07
N GLU A 34 -11.72 -11.12 8.54
CA GLU A 34 -11.59 -11.42 9.96
C GLU A 34 -10.11 -11.51 10.30
N LEU A 35 -9.71 -10.82 11.37
CA LEU A 35 -8.34 -10.90 11.87
C LEU A 35 -8.16 -12.21 12.65
N ALA A 36 -6.96 -12.77 12.56
CA ALA A 36 -6.57 -13.86 13.44
C ALA A 36 -6.65 -13.40 14.91
N PRO A 37 -7.02 -14.29 15.85
CA PRO A 37 -7.10 -13.93 17.27
C PRO A 37 -5.74 -13.55 17.87
N GLN A 38 -4.65 -13.96 17.23
CA GLN A 38 -3.28 -13.61 17.56
C GLN A 38 -2.61 -13.09 16.30
N LEU A 39 -2.02 -11.89 16.40
CA LEU A 39 -1.28 -11.27 15.31
C LEU A 39 0.21 -11.55 15.51
N GLU A 40 0.89 -11.88 14.42
CA GLU A 40 2.34 -11.98 14.36
C GLU A 40 2.92 -10.89 13.47
N MET A 41 4.12 -10.42 13.82
CA MET A 41 4.86 -9.47 13.01
C MET A 41 5.46 -10.21 11.81
N LEU A 42 4.90 -10.00 10.62
CA LEU A 42 5.40 -10.64 9.40
C LEU A 42 6.70 -9.98 8.91
N TRP A 43 6.72 -8.65 8.86
CA TRP A 43 7.89 -7.88 8.44
C TRP A 43 7.82 -6.44 8.95
N THR A 44 8.97 -5.78 8.94
CA THR A 44 9.13 -4.35 9.23
C THR A 44 9.92 -3.72 8.09
N PHE A 45 9.48 -2.53 7.67
CA PHE A 45 10.23 -1.68 6.75
C PHE A 45 10.72 -0.45 7.51
N SER A 46 12.03 -0.16 7.42
CA SER A 46 12.66 0.94 8.15
C SER A 46 13.46 1.82 7.21
N THR A 47 13.44 3.12 7.48
CA THR A 47 14.17 4.16 6.75
C THR A 47 15.03 4.96 7.73
N GLU A 48 16.19 5.44 7.31
CA GLU A 48 17.12 6.14 8.22
C GLU A 48 16.66 7.56 8.59
N HIS A 49 16.09 8.31 7.64
CA HIS A 49 15.84 9.75 7.77
C HIS A 49 14.46 10.19 7.27
N ASP A 50 13.50 9.27 7.19
CA ASP A 50 12.15 9.57 6.73
C ASP A 50 11.12 9.50 7.85
N ASN A 51 10.07 10.31 7.69
CA ASN A 51 8.90 10.34 8.55
C ASN A 51 7.66 9.98 7.74
N PHE A 52 6.86 9.05 8.24
CA PHE A 52 5.59 8.64 7.65
C PHE A 52 4.45 9.12 8.54
N GLU A 53 3.72 10.13 8.09
CA GLU A 53 2.55 10.67 8.82
C GLU A 53 1.21 10.33 8.15
N ASN A 54 1.26 9.73 6.96
CA ASN A 54 0.10 9.45 6.13
C ASN A 54 -0.18 7.96 6.00
N ALA A 55 -1.42 7.64 5.66
CA ALA A 55 -1.80 6.27 5.32
C ALA A 55 -1.09 5.80 4.04
N VAL A 56 -1.01 4.48 3.86
CA VAL A 56 -0.50 3.84 2.65
C VAL A 56 -1.63 3.40 1.72
N ALA A 57 -1.30 3.18 0.45
CA ALA A 57 -2.18 2.48 -0.49
C ALA A 57 -1.62 1.09 -0.81
N ILE A 58 -2.48 0.09 -1.01
CA ILE A 58 -2.09 -1.29 -1.29
C ILE A 58 -2.81 -1.78 -2.54
N VAL A 59 -2.07 -2.10 -3.61
CA VAL A 59 -2.61 -2.63 -4.86
C VAL A 59 -1.66 -3.67 -5.42
N ASP A 60 -2.20 -4.79 -5.91
CA ASP A 60 -1.45 -5.85 -6.60
C ASP A 60 -0.17 -6.28 -5.85
N GLY A 61 -0.32 -6.55 -4.55
CA GLY A 61 0.77 -6.99 -3.68
C GLY A 61 1.86 -5.93 -3.44
N THR A 62 1.58 -4.65 -3.71
CA THR A 62 2.52 -3.55 -3.50
C THR A 62 1.93 -2.52 -2.54
N VAL A 63 2.72 -2.12 -1.53
CA VAL A 63 2.43 -1.03 -0.61
C VAL A 63 3.09 0.25 -1.14
N TYR A 64 2.31 1.32 -1.28
CA TYR A 64 2.80 2.65 -1.66
C TYR A 64 2.79 3.56 -0.44
N ALA A 65 3.96 4.06 -0.06
CA ALA A 65 4.14 4.89 1.14
C ALA A 65 4.88 6.18 0.79
N GLY A 66 4.21 7.32 0.94
CA GLY A 66 4.80 8.65 0.81
C GLY A 66 5.34 9.14 2.16
N SER A 67 6.57 9.65 2.17
CA SER A 67 7.20 10.26 3.33
C SER A 67 7.16 11.78 3.29
N LEU A 68 7.28 12.41 4.45
CA LEU A 68 7.47 13.86 4.58
C LEU A 68 8.87 14.32 4.11
N GLY A 69 9.82 13.40 3.95
CA GLY A 69 11.12 13.70 3.32
C GLY A 69 11.05 13.79 1.79
N GLY A 70 9.90 13.46 1.19
CA GLY A 70 9.68 13.52 -0.26
C GLY A 70 9.99 12.21 -0.98
N ASN A 71 10.25 11.13 -0.24
CA ASN A 71 10.37 9.79 -0.80
C ASN A 71 8.99 9.16 -0.97
N LEU A 72 8.77 8.53 -2.13
CA LEU A 72 7.68 7.60 -2.36
C LEU A 72 8.27 6.20 -2.53
N TYR A 73 7.88 5.30 -1.66
CA TYR A 73 8.30 3.91 -1.67
C TYR A 73 7.22 3.03 -2.28
N ALA A 74 7.64 2.09 -3.13
CA ALA A 74 6.89 0.89 -3.43
C ALA A 74 7.55 -0.30 -2.73
N ILE A 75 6.79 -0.97 -1.88
CA ILE A 75 7.27 -2.05 -1.02
C ILE A 75 6.49 -3.32 -1.37
N ASP A 76 7.18 -4.44 -1.46
CA ASP A 76 6.55 -5.75 -1.63
C ASP A 76 5.74 -6.10 -0.38
N LEU A 77 4.45 -6.39 -0.56
CA LEU A 77 3.55 -6.67 0.56
C LEU A 77 3.87 -7.98 1.28
N ALA A 78 4.45 -8.96 0.59
CA ALA A 78 4.71 -10.28 1.17
C ALA A 78 5.98 -10.27 2.04
N GLY A 79 7.03 -9.61 1.58
CA GLY A 79 8.35 -9.61 2.23
C GLY A 79 8.77 -8.29 2.88
N GLY A 80 8.06 -7.19 2.63
CA GLY A 80 8.46 -5.87 3.14
C GLY A 80 9.70 -5.30 2.47
N THR A 81 10.10 -5.79 1.29
CA THR A 81 11.30 -5.33 0.57
C THR A 81 11.00 -4.16 -0.36
N GLU A 82 11.92 -3.21 -0.49
CA GLU A 82 11.79 -2.10 -1.45
C GLU A 82 11.80 -2.64 -2.89
N LYS A 83 10.74 -2.38 -3.65
CA LYS A 83 10.67 -2.64 -5.09
C LYS A 83 11.28 -1.48 -5.88
N TRP A 84 10.92 -0.26 -5.49
CA TRP A 84 11.51 0.97 -5.99
C TRP A 84 11.24 2.12 -5.02
N ARG A 85 12.02 3.20 -5.17
CA ARG A 85 11.77 4.48 -4.53
C ARG A 85 11.90 5.62 -5.55
N SER A 86 11.09 6.65 -5.36
CA SER A 86 11.16 7.90 -6.12
C SER A 86 11.28 9.06 -5.15
N PHE A 87 12.00 10.11 -5.55
CA PHE A 87 12.26 11.26 -4.68
C PHE A 87 11.79 12.55 -5.32
N THR A 88 11.14 13.38 -4.52
CA THR A 88 10.86 14.78 -4.83
C THR A 88 11.41 15.66 -3.72
N LYS A 89 11.68 16.93 -4.02
CA LYS A 89 12.26 17.86 -3.05
C LYS A 89 11.30 18.27 -1.93
N LEU A 90 10.03 17.89 -2.03
CA LEU A 90 8.96 18.30 -1.12
C LEU A 90 8.30 17.07 -0.50
N GLY A 91 7.94 17.18 0.77
CA GLY A 91 7.31 16.09 1.51
C GLY A 91 5.90 15.78 1.05
N PHE A 92 5.55 14.50 0.97
CA PHE A 92 4.20 14.05 0.70
C PHE A 92 3.35 14.14 1.96
N THR A 93 2.44 15.11 2.01
CA THR A 93 1.49 15.31 3.11
C THR A 93 0.14 14.64 2.86
N ALA A 94 -0.12 14.15 1.65
CA ALA A 94 -1.32 13.39 1.32
C ALA A 94 -1.02 11.88 1.23
N ALA A 95 -2.01 11.07 1.62
CA ALA A 95 -1.96 9.63 1.39
C ALA A 95 -2.00 9.32 -0.12
N PRO A 96 -1.29 8.28 -0.59
CA PRO A 96 -1.37 7.86 -1.98
C PRO A 96 -2.74 7.36 -2.39
N ALA A 97 -3.06 7.58 -3.64
CA ALA A 97 -4.16 6.92 -4.36
C ALA A 97 -3.59 6.15 -5.55
N VAL A 98 -4.10 4.95 -5.81
CA VAL A 98 -3.62 4.09 -6.90
C VAL A 98 -4.79 3.73 -7.81
N HIS A 99 -4.64 4.01 -9.09
CA HIS A 99 -5.63 3.66 -10.10
C HIS A 99 -5.00 3.58 -11.49
N GLY A 100 -5.38 2.56 -12.28
CA GLY A 100 -4.97 2.44 -13.68
C GLY A 100 -3.45 2.38 -13.90
N GLY A 101 -2.71 1.70 -13.01
CA GLY A 101 -1.25 1.60 -13.10
C GLY A 101 -0.51 2.90 -12.78
N SER A 102 -1.16 3.81 -12.06
CA SER A 102 -0.57 5.05 -11.57
C SER A 102 -0.76 5.20 -10.07
N VAL A 103 0.23 5.78 -9.40
CA VAL A 103 0.14 6.27 -8.04
C VAL A 103 0.13 7.80 -8.04
N TYR A 104 -0.77 8.39 -7.26
CA TYR A 104 -1.01 9.82 -7.17
C TYR A 104 -0.81 10.30 -5.74
N LEU A 105 -0.04 11.37 -5.55
CA LEU A 105 0.16 12.00 -4.23
C LEU A 105 0.27 13.52 -4.36
N GLY A 106 -0.16 14.21 -3.31
CA GLY A 106 0.05 15.65 -3.12
C GLY A 106 1.16 15.92 -2.11
N ASP A 107 1.93 16.99 -2.35
CA ASP A 107 2.92 17.51 -1.40
C ASP A 107 2.38 18.67 -0.56
N ALA A 108 3.21 19.14 0.39
CA ALA A 108 2.90 20.26 1.28
C ALA A 108 2.65 21.61 0.57
N GLU A 109 3.19 21.78 -0.65
CA GLU A 109 3.10 23.02 -1.42
C GLU A 109 1.96 22.98 -2.45
N GLY A 110 1.11 21.96 -2.40
CA GLY A 110 -0.02 21.80 -3.30
C GLY A 110 0.36 21.29 -4.69
N ARG A 111 1.56 20.73 -4.89
CA ARG A 111 1.88 20.03 -6.13
C ARG A 111 1.29 18.63 -6.10
N PHE A 112 0.81 18.20 -7.26
CA PHE A 112 0.23 16.90 -7.45
C PHE A 112 1.08 16.10 -8.43
N TYR A 113 1.37 14.86 -8.07
CA TYR A 113 2.29 14.00 -8.80
C TYR A 113 1.56 12.77 -9.32
N CYS A 114 2.00 12.26 -10.46
CA CYS A 114 1.57 10.96 -10.97
C CYS A 114 2.78 10.14 -11.37
N LEU A 115 2.92 8.95 -10.80
CA LEU A 115 4.03 8.05 -11.08
C LEU A 115 3.52 6.70 -11.55
N ASP A 116 4.30 6.02 -12.37
CA ASP A 116 4.04 4.65 -12.80
C ASP A 116 4.22 3.65 -11.66
N THR A 117 3.27 2.73 -11.48
CA THR A 117 3.29 1.76 -10.38
C THR A 117 4.38 0.70 -10.51
N VAL A 118 4.85 0.43 -11.73
CA VAL A 118 5.85 -0.60 -12.01
C VAL A 118 7.26 -0.04 -11.84
N ALA A 119 7.52 1.13 -12.43
CA ALA A 119 8.86 1.70 -12.49
C ALA A 119 9.12 2.84 -11.49
N GLY A 120 8.09 3.37 -10.84
CA GLY A 120 8.23 4.54 -9.95
C GLY A 120 8.62 5.83 -10.68
N LYS A 121 8.43 5.87 -12.00
CA LYS A 121 8.82 7.00 -12.85
C LYS A 121 7.69 8.03 -12.92
N PRO A 122 7.98 9.33 -12.82
CA PRO A 122 6.99 10.38 -13.06
C PRO A 122 6.38 10.26 -14.46
N LYS A 123 5.05 10.33 -14.52
CA LYS A 123 4.26 10.53 -15.74
C LYS A 123 4.02 12.02 -15.97
N TRP A 124 3.82 12.78 -14.90
CA TRP A 124 3.80 14.25 -14.85
C TRP A 124 3.99 14.74 -13.41
#